data_AF-A0A7L3GUD2-F1
#
_entry.id   AF-A0A7L3GUD2-F1
#
_cell.length_a   1.000
_cell.length_b   1.000
_cell.length_c   1.000
_cell.angle_alpha   90.00
_cell.angle_beta   90.00
_cell.angle_gamma   90.00
#
_symmetry.space_group_name_H-M   'P 1'
#
loop_
_entity.id
_entity.type
_entity.pdbx_description
1 polymer ?
#
loop_
_entity_poly.entity_id
_entity_poly.type
_entity_poly.pdbx_seq_one_letter_code
_entity_poly.pdbx_strand_id
1 'polypeptide(L)'
;MEKLLLFLLFIGIVVRAQICPKRCVCQILSPNLATLCAKKGLLFVPPNIDRRTVELRLADNFVTNIKRKDFANMTSLVDLTLSRNTISFITPHAFADLRNLRALHLNSNRLTKITNDMFSGLSNLHHLILNNNQLTLISSTAFDDVLALEELDLSYNNLETIPWDAVEKMVSLHTLSLDHNMIDHIPKGTFSHLHKMTRLDVTSNKLQKLPPDPLFQRAQVLATSGIISPSTFALSFGGNPLHCNCELLWLRRLSREDDLETCASPMLLSGRYFWSIPEEEFLCEPPLITRHTHELRVLEGQRAALRCKARGDPEPAIHWISPEGKLISNATRSVVYDNGTLDILITTVKDTGSFTCIASNPAGEATQTVDLHIIKLPHLLNSTNHIHEPDPGSSDISTSTKSGSNASSSNGDTKVSQDKKVVVAEATSSTALLKFNFQRNIPGIRMFQIQYNGTYDDSLVYRMIPPTSKTFLVNNLAAGTVYDLCVLAIYDDGITSLTATRVVGCTQFTTEQDYVRCHFMQSQFLGGTM
;
A
#
# COMPACT_ATOMS: atom_id res chain seq x y z
N MET A 1 -40.77 -64.58 31.10
CA MET A 1 -40.20 -63.27 31.49
C MET A 1 -38.95 -62.87 30.69
N GLU A 2 -38.41 -63.71 29.79
CA GLU A 2 -37.13 -63.43 29.11
C GLU A 2 -37.16 -62.27 28.10
N LYS A 3 -38.30 -61.98 27.47
CA LYS A 3 -38.42 -60.86 26.51
C LYS A 3 -38.27 -59.47 27.15
N LEU A 4 -38.47 -59.34 28.48
CA LEU A 4 -38.26 -58.06 29.18
C LEU A 4 -36.77 -57.84 29.52
N LEU A 5 -36.03 -58.92 29.79
CA LEU A 5 -34.61 -58.86 30.12
C LEU A 5 -33.75 -58.44 28.92
N LEU A 6 -34.09 -58.91 27.71
CA LEU A 6 -33.43 -58.48 26.48
C LEU A 6 -33.67 -57.00 26.16
N PHE A 7 -34.84 -56.46 26.46
CA PHE A 7 -35.13 -55.03 26.22
C PHE A 7 -34.34 -54.13 27.17
N LEU A 8 -34.15 -54.54 28.42
CA LEU A 8 -33.31 -53.81 29.40
C LEU A 8 -31.80 -53.88 29.05
N LEU A 9 -31.35 -54.92 28.35
CA LEU A 9 -29.96 -55.04 27.86
C LEU A 9 -29.65 -54.13 26.66
N PHE A 10 -30.66 -53.67 25.91
CA PHE A 10 -30.49 -52.70 24.81
C PHE A 10 -30.69 -51.24 25.23
N ILE A 11 -31.23 -50.97 26.43
CA ILE A 11 -31.16 -49.63 27.07
C ILE A 11 -29.87 -49.53 27.91
N GLY A 12 -28.77 -50.07 27.36
CA GLY A 12 -27.44 -49.62 27.74
C GLY A 12 -27.31 -48.16 27.32
N ILE A 13 -27.54 -47.23 28.26
CA ILE A 13 -27.27 -45.81 28.05
C ILE A 13 -25.84 -45.71 27.53
N VAL A 14 -25.67 -45.27 26.28
CA VAL A 14 -24.35 -45.01 25.71
C VAL A 14 -23.84 -43.73 26.35
N VAL A 15 -23.37 -43.85 27.59
CA VAL A 15 -22.56 -42.85 28.27
C VAL A 15 -21.24 -42.80 27.51
N ARG A 16 -21.23 -42.07 26.39
CA ARG A 16 -20.00 -41.77 25.66
C ARG A 16 -19.07 -41.08 26.65
N ALA A 17 -17.96 -41.75 26.97
CA ALA A 17 -16.97 -41.21 27.89
C ALA A 17 -16.54 -39.82 27.40
N GLN A 18 -16.86 -38.80 28.20
CA GLN A 18 -16.59 -37.41 27.85
C GLN A 18 -15.08 -37.15 27.88
N ILE A 19 -14.59 -36.53 26.82
CA ILE A 19 -13.15 -36.33 26.63
C ILE A 19 -12.73 -35.04 27.35
N CYS A 20 -12.22 -35.20 28.58
CA CYS A 20 -11.69 -34.08 29.35
C CYS A 20 -10.14 -34.11 29.39
N PRO A 21 -9.44 -32.99 29.10
CA PRO A 21 -7.99 -32.94 29.24
C PRO A 21 -7.53 -33.11 30.69
N LYS A 22 -6.49 -33.92 30.94
CA LYS A 22 -6.02 -34.30 32.29
C LYS A 22 -5.74 -33.17 33.29
N ARG A 23 -5.44 -31.94 32.81
CA ARG A 23 -5.17 -30.77 33.67
C ARG A 23 -6.38 -29.83 33.82
N CYS A 24 -7.44 -30.04 33.05
CA CYS A 24 -8.61 -29.18 32.99
C CYS A 24 -9.77 -29.77 33.78
N VAL A 25 -10.79 -28.97 34.03
CA VAL A 25 -12.05 -29.39 34.66
C VAL A 25 -13.16 -29.22 33.62
N CYS A 26 -13.92 -30.27 33.36
CA CYS A 26 -15.03 -30.22 32.43
C CYS A 26 -16.34 -30.28 33.20
N GLN A 27 -17.23 -29.31 32.96
CA GLN A 27 -18.51 -29.15 33.66
C GLN A 27 -19.67 -29.31 32.69
N ILE A 28 -20.74 -29.95 33.16
CA ILE A 28 -21.96 -30.19 32.38
C ILE A 28 -23.09 -29.42 33.07
N LEU A 29 -23.48 -28.30 32.49
CA LEU A 29 -24.62 -27.50 32.92
C LEU A 29 -25.66 -27.61 31.80
N SER A 30 -26.40 -28.73 31.81
CA SER A 30 -27.27 -29.16 30.70
C SER A 30 -28.10 -27.99 30.14
N PRO A 31 -28.01 -27.68 28.83
CA PRO A 31 -27.42 -28.49 27.76
C PRO A 31 -25.91 -28.27 27.51
N ASN A 32 -25.26 -27.33 28.21
CA ASN A 32 -23.93 -26.84 27.86
C ASN A 32 -22.78 -27.65 28.49
N LEU A 33 -21.72 -27.87 27.71
CA LEU A 33 -20.45 -28.45 28.15
C LEU A 33 -19.38 -27.35 28.21
N ALA A 34 -18.84 -27.08 29.39
CA ALA A 34 -17.76 -26.12 29.60
C ALA A 34 -16.43 -26.84 29.88
N THR A 35 -15.35 -26.46 29.19
CA THR A 35 -13.99 -26.98 29.41
C THR A 35 -13.11 -25.88 30.01
N LEU A 36 -12.79 -26.04 31.30
CA LEU A 36 -12.09 -25.04 32.11
C LEU A 36 -10.61 -25.43 32.28
N CYS A 37 -9.75 -24.78 31.51
CA CYS A 37 -8.31 -25.00 31.46
C CYS A 37 -7.49 -23.79 31.99
N ALA A 38 -8.13 -22.83 32.67
CA ALA A 38 -7.45 -21.62 33.13
C ALA A 38 -6.46 -21.88 34.28
N LYS A 39 -5.35 -21.13 34.32
CA LYS A 39 -4.29 -21.21 35.36
C LYS A 39 -3.68 -22.61 35.51
N LYS A 40 -3.45 -23.33 34.39
CA LYS A 40 -2.93 -24.72 34.39
C LYS A 40 -1.50 -24.87 33.88
N GLY A 41 -0.81 -23.76 33.61
CA GLY A 41 0.57 -23.74 33.11
C GLY A 41 0.72 -24.48 31.78
N LEU A 42 -0.27 -24.35 30.89
CA LEU A 42 -0.29 -25.01 29.59
C LEU A 42 0.63 -24.27 28.61
N LEU A 43 1.51 -25.01 27.93
CA LEU A 43 2.40 -24.48 26.89
C LEU A 43 1.77 -24.53 25.48
N PHE A 44 0.67 -25.26 25.33
CA PHE A 44 -0.06 -25.49 24.08
C PHE A 44 -1.52 -25.84 24.39
N VAL A 45 -2.42 -25.64 23.42
CA VAL A 45 -3.83 -26.04 23.54
C VAL A 45 -3.92 -27.56 23.71
N PRO A 46 -4.62 -28.10 24.73
CA PRO A 46 -4.72 -29.54 24.93
C PRO A 46 -5.35 -30.26 23.71
N PRO A 47 -4.77 -31.35 23.20
CA PRO A 47 -5.26 -32.01 21.98
C PRO A 47 -6.58 -32.77 22.16
N ASN A 48 -6.90 -33.15 23.41
CA ASN A 48 -8.04 -33.99 23.75
C ASN A 48 -9.15 -33.16 24.42
N ILE A 49 -9.69 -32.20 23.68
CA ILE A 49 -10.87 -31.40 24.08
C ILE A 49 -12.10 -31.98 23.36
N ASP A 50 -13.20 -32.19 24.08
CA ASP A 50 -14.47 -32.59 23.47
C ASP A 50 -14.96 -31.49 22.49
N ARG A 51 -15.20 -31.86 21.24
CA ARG A 51 -15.62 -30.94 20.17
C ARG A 51 -17.04 -30.39 20.35
N ARG A 52 -17.79 -30.92 21.31
CA ARG A 52 -19.11 -30.42 21.76
C ARG A 52 -19.02 -29.33 22.84
N THR A 53 -17.82 -28.94 23.24
CA THR A 53 -17.61 -27.84 24.20
C THR A 53 -18.26 -26.56 23.67
N VAL A 54 -19.09 -25.94 24.51
CA VAL A 54 -19.79 -24.66 24.26
C VAL A 54 -18.97 -23.48 24.80
N GLU A 55 -18.21 -23.70 25.86
CA GLU A 55 -17.38 -22.68 26.51
C GLU A 55 -15.98 -23.25 26.79
N LEU A 56 -14.93 -22.61 26.25
CA LEU A 56 -13.54 -23.04 26.42
C LEU A 56 -12.69 -21.93 27.03
N ARG A 57 -12.35 -22.08 28.31
CA ARG A 57 -11.49 -21.14 29.04
C ARG A 57 -10.05 -21.64 29.11
N LEU A 58 -9.16 -21.03 28.32
CA LEU A 58 -7.72 -21.29 28.26
C LEU A 58 -6.87 -20.13 28.82
N ALA A 59 -7.51 -19.18 29.52
CA ALA A 59 -6.86 -18.00 30.08
C ALA A 59 -5.75 -18.31 31.10
N ASP A 60 -4.83 -17.36 31.32
CA ASP A 60 -3.75 -17.46 32.33
C ASP A 60 -2.88 -18.72 32.12
N ASN A 61 -2.31 -18.86 30.92
CA ASN A 61 -1.43 -19.97 30.55
C ASN A 61 -0.21 -19.44 29.76
N PHE A 62 0.59 -20.32 29.18
CA PHE A 62 1.81 -20.00 28.44
C PHE A 62 1.75 -20.49 26.99
N VAL A 63 0.54 -20.50 26.40
CA VAL A 63 0.35 -20.90 25.01
C VAL A 63 0.98 -19.84 24.10
N THR A 64 1.90 -20.26 23.22
CA THR A 64 2.62 -19.36 22.30
C THR A 64 2.09 -19.37 20.87
N ASN A 65 1.48 -20.48 20.46
CA ASN A 65 1.08 -20.73 19.07
C ASN A 65 -0.29 -21.41 19.02
N ILE A 66 -1.19 -20.90 18.19
CA ILE A 66 -2.46 -21.56 17.87
C ILE A 66 -2.36 -22.27 16.51
N LYS A 67 -2.63 -23.58 16.50
CA LYS A 67 -2.60 -24.43 15.30
C LYS A 67 -4.01 -24.70 14.81
N ARG A 68 -4.18 -24.85 13.49
CA ARG A 68 -5.50 -25.12 12.88
C ARG A 68 -6.24 -26.32 13.50
N LYS A 69 -5.51 -27.38 13.90
CA LYS A 69 -6.08 -28.58 14.53
C LYS A 69 -6.58 -28.38 15.97
N ASP A 70 -6.19 -27.30 16.63
CA ASP A 70 -6.46 -27.09 18.06
C ASP A 70 -7.95 -26.83 18.28
N PHE A 71 -8.58 -26.01 17.42
CA PHE A 71 -10.01 -25.68 17.46
C PHE A 71 -10.84 -26.27 16.30
N ALA A 72 -10.23 -27.09 15.44
CA ALA A 72 -10.91 -27.75 14.32
C ALA A 72 -12.17 -28.52 14.77
N ASN A 73 -13.23 -28.43 13.95
CA ASN A 73 -14.53 -29.07 14.16
C ASN A 73 -15.27 -28.73 15.48
N MET A 74 -14.92 -27.64 16.19
CA MET A 74 -15.61 -27.21 17.42
C MET A 74 -16.85 -26.35 17.12
N THR A 75 -17.79 -26.89 16.34
CA THR A 75 -18.95 -26.12 15.84
C THR A 75 -19.96 -25.71 16.91
N SER A 76 -19.94 -26.32 18.10
CA SER A 76 -20.78 -25.95 19.24
C SER A 76 -20.20 -24.83 20.10
N LEU A 77 -18.98 -24.37 19.84
CA LEU A 77 -18.29 -23.39 20.68
C LEU A 77 -18.89 -21.99 20.49
N VAL A 78 -19.19 -21.33 21.61
CA VAL A 78 -19.81 -20.00 21.70
C VAL A 78 -18.88 -18.99 22.38
N ASP A 79 -18.14 -19.42 23.40
CA ASP A 79 -17.11 -18.63 24.09
C ASP A 79 -15.74 -19.29 23.99
N LEU A 80 -14.75 -18.54 23.51
CA LEU A 80 -13.34 -18.92 23.51
C LEU A 80 -12.50 -17.85 24.20
N THR A 81 -12.07 -18.14 25.43
CA THR A 81 -11.20 -17.25 26.22
C THR A 81 -9.73 -17.71 26.15
N LEU A 82 -8.88 -16.98 25.43
CA LEU A 82 -7.43 -17.17 25.30
C LEU A 82 -6.59 -16.06 26.00
N SER A 83 -7.24 -15.23 26.81
CA SER A 83 -6.65 -14.10 27.53
C SER A 83 -5.41 -14.43 28.36
N ARG A 84 -4.46 -13.50 28.49
CA ARG A 84 -3.27 -13.64 29.37
C ARG A 84 -2.50 -14.93 29.05
N ASN A 85 -2.08 -15.03 27.79
CA ASN A 85 -1.17 -16.07 27.30
C ASN A 85 0.06 -15.39 26.67
N THR A 86 0.90 -16.15 25.97
CA THR A 86 2.08 -15.65 25.25
C THR A 86 1.92 -15.81 23.74
N ILE A 87 0.68 -15.80 23.23
CA ILE A 87 0.37 -16.09 21.83
C ILE A 87 0.97 -15.01 20.94
N SER A 88 1.95 -15.38 20.12
CA SER A 88 2.55 -14.52 19.11
C SER A 88 2.17 -14.90 17.68
N PHE A 89 1.62 -16.10 17.48
CA PHE A 89 1.24 -16.61 16.17
C PHE A 89 -0.05 -17.44 16.20
N ILE A 90 -0.92 -17.17 15.24
CA ILE A 90 -2.15 -17.93 14.98
C ILE A 90 -2.07 -18.41 13.52
N THR A 91 -2.24 -19.70 13.31
CA THR A 91 -2.24 -20.29 11.96
C THR A 91 -3.44 -19.77 11.16
N PRO A 92 -3.30 -19.42 9.87
CA PRO A 92 -4.42 -19.08 9.00
C PRO A 92 -5.57 -20.09 9.09
N HIS A 93 -6.81 -19.61 9.08
CA HIS A 93 -8.03 -20.42 9.19
C HIS A 93 -8.14 -21.26 10.49
N ALA A 94 -7.40 -20.95 11.55
CA ALA A 94 -7.48 -21.71 12.81
C ALA A 94 -8.83 -21.62 13.53
N PHE A 95 -9.63 -20.59 13.23
CA PHE A 95 -10.96 -20.38 13.80
C PHE A 95 -12.11 -20.65 12.82
N ALA A 96 -11.83 -21.08 11.57
CA ALA A 96 -12.82 -21.14 10.49
C ALA A 96 -13.97 -22.16 10.70
N ASP A 97 -13.80 -23.13 11.60
CA ASP A 97 -14.85 -24.10 11.95
C ASP A 97 -15.78 -23.59 13.06
N LEU A 98 -15.46 -22.47 13.72
CA LEU A 98 -16.13 -21.95 14.92
C LEU A 98 -17.37 -21.11 14.59
N ARG A 99 -18.25 -21.65 13.75
CA ARG A 99 -19.38 -20.91 13.14
C ARG A 99 -20.41 -20.35 14.13
N ASN A 100 -20.46 -20.85 15.35
CA ASN A 100 -21.38 -20.37 16.40
C ASN A 100 -20.67 -19.51 17.48
N LEU A 101 -19.40 -19.19 17.29
CA LEU A 101 -18.61 -18.41 18.25
C LEU A 101 -19.14 -16.98 18.30
N ARG A 102 -19.49 -16.53 19.51
CA ARG A 102 -19.99 -15.17 19.79
C ARG A 102 -18.95 -14.31 20.50
N ALA A 103 -18.10 -14.90 21.32
CA ALA A 103 -17.06 -14.19 22.05
C ALA A 103 -15.68 -14.82 21.82
N LEU A 104 -14.70 -14.00 21.41
CA LEU A 104 -13.31 -14.37 21.26
C LEU A 104 -12.42 -13.39 22.03
N HIS A 105 -11.82 -13.86 23.13
CA HIS A 105 -10.90 -13.07 23.93
C HIS A 105 -9.46 -13.48 23.64
N LEU A 106 -8.71 -12.61 22.96
CA LEU A 106 -7.28 -12.75 22.61
C LEU A 106 -6.42 -11.71 23.34
N ASN A 107 -6.96 -11.02 24.32
CA ASN A 107 -6.31 -9.93 25.03
C ASN A 107 -5.15 -10.35 25.96
N SER A 108 -4.24 -9.43 26.25
CA SER A 108 -3.02 -9.70 27.01
C SER A 108 -2.20 -10.84 26.39
N ASN A 109 -1.81 -10.68 25.13
CA ASN A 109 -1.00 -11.63 24.37
C ASN A 109 0.17 -10.90 23.67
N ARG A 110 0.78 -11.53 22.66
CA ARG A 110 1.96 -11.02 21.94
C ARG A 110 1.71 -10.96 20.43
N LEU A 111 0.46 -10.78 20.01
CA LEU A 111 0.11 -10.66 18.59
C LEU A 111 0.65 -9.33 18.06
N THR A 112 1.35 -9.38 16.92
CA THR A 112 1.93 -8.19 16.27
C THR A 112 1.20 -7.77 15.00
N LYS A 113 0.44 -8.67 14.37
CA LYS A 113 -0.34 -8.41 13.14
C LYS A 113 -1.61 -9.25 13.12
N ILE A 114 -2.66 -8.72 12.48
CA ILE A 114 -3.85 -9.48 12.09
C ILE A 114 -3.83 -9.67 10.57
N THR A 115 -3.88 -10.92 10.14
CA THR A 115 -3.98 -11.31 8.72
C THR A 115 -5.44 -11.46 8.28
N ASN A 116 -5.72 -11.26 6.99
CA ASN A 116 -7.03 -11.51 6.37
C ASN A 116 -7.65 -12.88 6.76
N ASP A 117 -6.84 -13.96 6.73
CA ASP A 117 -7.29 -15.32 7.04
C ASP A 117 -7.43 -15.64 8.55
N MET A 118 -7.27 -14.66 9.44
CA MET A 118 -7.24 -14.94 10.89
C MET A 118 -8.64 -15.19 11.44
N PHE A 119 -9.60 -14.35 11.07
CA PHE A 119 -10.99 -14.39 11.55
C PHE A 119 -11.99 -14.90 10.51
N SER A 120 -11.49 -15.42 9.37
CA SER A 120 -12.32 -15.98 8.30
C SER A 120 -13.28 -17.05 8.85
N GLY A 121 -14.56 -16.95 8.53
CA GLY A 121 -15.63 -17.86 8.95
C GLY A 121 -16.29 -17.54 10.30
N LEU A 122 -15.91 -16.46 11.00
CA LEU A 122 -16.48 -16.05 12.29
C LEU A 122 -17.75 -15.18 12.15
N SER A 123 -18.67 -15.56 11.28
CA SER A 123 -19.83 -14.73 10.88
C SER A 123 -20.87 -14.42 11.98
N ASN A 124 -20.80 -15.11 13.12
CA ASN A 124 -21.69 -14.90 14.27
C ASN A 124 -20.96 -14.31 15.50
N LEU A 125 -19.77 -13.73 15.28
CA LEU A 125 -18.98 -13.12 16.36
C LEU A 125 -19.57 -11.75 16.75
N HIS A 126 -19.87 -11.59 18.03
CA HIS A 126 -20.41 -10.36 18.62
C HIS A 126 -19.34 -9.60 19.42
N HIS A 127 -18.42 -10.30 20.10
CA HIS A 127 -17.36 -9.70 20.91
C HIS A 127 -15.98 -10.17 20.43
N LEU A 128 -15.14 -9.23 20.00
CA LEU A 128 -13.75 -9.46 19.63
C LEU A 128 -12.83 -8.60 20.50
N ILE A 129 -12.18 -9.24 21.47
CA ILE A 129 -11.42 -8.57 22.52
C ILE A 129 -9.92 -8.84 22.34
N LEU A 130 -9.21 -7.85 21.81
CA LEU A 130 -7.81 -7.90 21.37
C LEU A 130 -6.89 -6.97 22.17
N ASN A 131 -7.38 -6.37 23.25
CA ASN A 131 -6.63 -5.37 24.02
C ASN A 131 -5.32 -5.89 24.65
N ASN A 132 -4.38 -5.00 24.92
CA ASN A 132 -3.06 -5.32 25.44
C ASN A 132 -2.34 -6.39 24.59
N ASN A 133 -2.18 -6.10 23.30
CA ASN A 133 -1.32 -6.86 22.39
C ASN A 133 -0.18 -5.95 21.90
N GLN A 134 0.45 -6.29 20.78
CA GLN A 134 1.55 -5.51 20.18
C GLN A 134 1.24 -5.21 18.71
N LEU A 135 -0.05 -5.15 18.35
CA LEU A 135 -0.51 -5.05 16.96
C LEU A 135 -0.03 -3.75 16.32
N THR A 136 0.73 -3.85 15.24
CA THR A 136 1.16 -2.70 14.42
C THR A 136 0.39 -2.60 13.10
N LEU A 137 -0.33 -3.67 12.72
CA LEU A 137 -1.01 -3.76 11.41
C LEU A 137 -2.19 -4.72 11.47
N ILE A 138 -3.30 -4.30 10.88
CA ILE A 138 -4.49 -5.12 10.57
C ILE A 138 -4.64 -5.12 9.05
N SER A 139 -4.72 -6.29 8.41
CA SER A 139 -4.97 -6.38 6.96
C SER A 139 -6.33 -5.76 6.60
N SER A 140 -6.43 -5.11 5.44
CA SER A 140 -7.63 -4.38 5.01
C SER A 140 -8.92 -5.21 5.04
N THR A 141 -8.83 -6.49 4.69
CA THR A 141 -9.97 -7.44 4.65
C THR A 141 -10.10 -8.32 5.89
N ALA A 142 -9.33 -8.07 6.96
CA ALA A 142 -9.31 -8.92 8.16
C ALA A 142 -10.63 -8.91 8.96
N PHE A 143 -11.50 -7.91 8.72
CA PHE A 143 -12.78 -7.79 9.39
C PHE A 143 -14.01 -8.06 8.49
N ASP A 144 -13.80 -8.42 7.22
CA ASP A 144 -14.90 -8.62 6.24
C ASP A 144 -15.88 -9.74 6.64
N ASP A 145 -15.41 -10.74 7.38
CA ASP A 145 -16.20 -11.88 7.86
C ASP A 145 -16.83 -11.65 9.26
N VAL A 146 -16.51 -10.55 9.96
CA VAL A 146 -16.96 -10.26 11.35
C VAL A 146 -17.82 -8.98 11.43
N LEU A 147 -18.68 -8.76 10.43
CA LEU A 147 -19.57 -7.59 10.37
C LEU A 147 -20.70 -7.61 11.43
N ALA A 148 -20.90 -8.74 12.12
CA ALA A 148 -21.90 -8.92 13.17
C ALA A 148 -21.48 -8.36 14.55
N LEU A 149 -20.26 -7.83 14.68
CA LEU A 149 -19.72 -7.37 15.96
C LEU A 149 -20.60 -6.31 16.65
N GLU A 150 -20.76 -6.50 17.96
CA GLU A 150 -21.38 -5.59 18.92
C GLU A 150 -20.31 -4.89 19.78
N GLU A 151 -19.15 -5.51 19.96
CA GLU A 151 -18.01 -5.00 20.72
C GLU A 151 -16.68 -5.35 20.03
N LEU A 152 -15.88 -4.31 19.74
CA LEU A 152 -14.52 -4.43 19.23
C LEU A 152 -13.58 -3.65 20.14
N ASP A 153 -12.69 -4.38 20.81
CA ASP A 153 -11.69 -3.80 21.73
C ASP A 153 -10.27 -4.05 21.18
N LEU A 154 -9.62 -2.98 20.73
CA LEU A 154 -8.26 -2.96 20.20
C LEU A 154 -7.31 -2.15 21.09
N SER A 155 -7.71 -1.81 22.31
CA SER A 155 -6.97 -0.89 23.17
C SER A 155 -5.59 -1.41 23.61
N TYR A 156 -4.65 -0.52 23.96
CA TYR A 156 -3.28 -0.87 24.29
C TYR A 156 -2.60 -1.72 23.20
N ASN A 157 -2.47 -1.14 22.02
CA ASN A 157 -1.75 -1.70 20.86
C ASN A 157 -0.89 -0.61 20.21
N ASN A 158 -0.29 -0.89 19.05
CA ASN A 158 0.60 0.03 18.32
C ASN A 158 0.01 0.41 16.96
N LEU A 159 -1.32 0.52 16.85
CA LEU A 159 -2.01 0.73 15.58
C LEU A 159 -1.96 2.20 15.16
N GLU A 160 -1.41 2.48 13.98
CA GLU A 160 -1.48 3.80 13.32
C GLU A 160 -2.83 4.00 12.60
N THR A 161 -3.47 2.91 12.16
CA THR A 161 -4.80 2.93 11.55
C THR A 161 -5.45 1.55 11.61
N ILE A 162 -6.75 1.48 11.31
CA ILE A 162 -7.56 0.26 11.24
C ILE A 162 -8.33 0.23 9.90
N PRO A 163 -8.86 -0.92 9.43
CA PRO A 163 -9.67 -0.95 8.21
C PRO A 163 -11.05 -0.29 8.43
N TRP A 164 -11.09 1.04 8.35
CA TRP A 164 -12.30 1.85 8.56
C TRP A 164 -13.46 1.45 7.65
N ASP A 165 -13.17 1.10 6.39
CA ASP A 165 -14.16 0.60 5.41
C ASP A 165 -14.89 -0.67 5.86
N ALA A 166 -14.31 -1.46 6.76
CA ALA A 166 -14.95 -2.62 7.37
C ALA A 166 -15.71 -2.24 8.64
N VAL A 167 -15.16 -1.32 9.45
CA VAL A 167 -15.80 -0.80 10.67
C VAL A 167 -17.11 -0.07 10.37
N GLU A 168 -17.17 0.75 9.31
CA GLU A 168 -18.39 1.44 8.86
C GLU A 168 -19.55 0.47 8.56
N LYS A 169 -19.23 -0.77 8.15
CA LYS A 169 -20.20 -1.83 7.83
C LYS A 169 -20.70 -2.59 9.06
N MET A 170 -20.12 -2.38 10.25
CA MET A 170 -20.49 -3.07 11.49
C MET A 170 -21.74 -2.45 12.14
N VAL A 171 -22.89 -2.48 11.46
CA VAL A 171 -24.14 -1.79 11.89
C VAL A 171 -24.66 -2.25 13.27
N SER A 172 -24.17 -3.38 13.80
CA SER A 172 -24.47 -3.85 15.16
C SER A 172 -23.55 -3.33 16.26
N LEU A 173 -22.50 -2.58 15.93
CA LEU A 173 -21.47 -2.16 16.88
C LEU A 173 -22.02 -1.18 17.93
N HIS A 174 -21.84 -1.52 19.21
CA HIS A 174 -22.20 -0.70 20.37
C HIS A 174 -20.96 -0.03 20.97
N THR A 175 -19.87 -0.80 21.16
CA THR A 175 -18.62 -0.31 21.77
C THR A 175 -17.45 -0.52 20.81
N LEU A 176 -16.69 0.56 20.59
CA LEU A 176 -15.39 0.54 19.92
C LEU A 176 -14.35 1.16 20.86
N SER A 177 -13.39 0.35 21.30
CA SER A 177 -12.29 0.80 22.15
C SER A 177 -10.99 0.77 21.35
N LEU A 178 -10.37 1.94 21.22
CA LEU A 178 -9.13 2.19 20.48
C LEU A 178 -8.09 2.89 21.35
N ASP A 179 -8.32 3.02 22.66
CA ASP A 179 -7.45 3.78 23.54
C ASP A 179 -6.03 3.21 23.64
N HIS A 180 -5.04 4.06 23.90
CA HIS A 180 -3.64 3.68 23.95
C HIS A 180 -3.16 2.98 22.66
N ASN A 181 -3.28 3.70 21.54
CA ASN A 181 -2.78 3.33 20.22
C ASN A 181 -2.02 4.52 19.60
N MET A 182 -1.72 4.44 18.30
CA MET A 182 -0.98 5.46 17.54
C MET A 182 -1.84 6.11 16.44
N ILE A 183 -3.17 6.03 16.55
CA ILE A 183 -4.10 6.43 15.47
C ILE A 183 -4.03 7.94 15.25
N ASP A 184 -3.73 8.35 14.03
CA ASP A 184 -3.46 9.75 13.63
C ASP A 184 -4.71 10.47 13.09
N HIS A 185 -5.63 9.74 12.46
CA HIS A 185 -6.89 10.27 11.94
C HIS A 185 -8.03 9.24 11.99
N ILE A 186 -9.27 9.76 11.96
CA ILE A 186 -10.49 8.98 11.72
C ILE A 186 -11.16 9.56 10.48
N PRO A 187 -11.51 8.76 9.45
CA PRO A 187 -12.18 9.26 8.26
C PRO A 187 -13.55 9.90 8.55
N LYS A 188 -13.94 10.87 7.73
CA LYS A 188 -15.28 11.45 7.77
C LYS A 188 -16.29 10.44 7.23
N GLY A 189 -17.42 10.25 7.91
CA GLY A 189 -18.48 9.33 7.51
C GLY A 189 -18.48 7.95 8.20
N THR A 190 -17.37 7.53 8.80
CA THR A 190 -17.20 6.19 9.40
C THR A 190 -18.29 5.79 10.40
N PHE A 191 -18.84 6.74 11.16
CA PHE A 191 -19.87 6.48 12.17
C PHE A 191 -21.30 6.74 11.69
N SER A 192 -21.48 7.28 10.48
CA SER A 192 -22.77 7.80 10.02
C SER A 192 -23.86 6.73 9.85
N HIS A 193 -23.48 5.46 9.72
CA HIS A 193 -24.39 4.31 9.67
C HIS A 193 -24.44 3.49 10.99
N LEU A 194 -23.60 3.81 11.97
CA LEU A 194 -23.43 3.03 13.21
C LEU A 194 -24.40 3.48 14.31
N HIS A 195 -25.69 3.43 14.01
CA HIS A 195 -26.74 4.04 14.84
C HIS A 195 -26.89 3.46 16.25
N LYS A 196 -26.41 2.22 16.49
CA LYS A 196 -26.43 1.52 17.79
C LYS A 196 -25.24 1.87 18.70
N MET A 197 -24.24 2.60 18.20
CA MET A 197 -23.02 2.86 18.95
C MET A 197 -23.32 3.70 20.20
N THR A 198 -22.83 3.24 21.35
CA THR A 198 -23.02 3.84 22.69
C THR A 198 -21.70 4.28 23.32
N ARG A 199 -20.56 3.72 22.88
CA ARG A 199 -19.22 4.11 23.36
C ARG A 199 -18.18 4.13 22.24
N LEU A 200 -17.42 5.22 22.16
CA LEU A 200 -16.14 5.31 21.47
C LEU A 200 -15.07 5.79 22.44
N ASP A 201 -14.03 5.00 22.64
CA ASP A 201 -12.83 5.43 23.37
C ASP A 201 -11.65 5.51 22.39
N VAL A 202 -11.09 6.72 22.26
CA VAL A 202 -9.90 7.03 21.44
C VAL A 202 -8.83 7.74 22.28
N THR A 203 -8.89 7.60 23.60
CA THR A 203 -7.94 8.19 24.56
C THR A 203 -6.50 7.77 24.25
N SER A 204 -5.51 8.63 24.49
CA SER A 204 -4.09 8.33 24.30
C SER A 204 -3.73 7.83 22.89
N ASN A 205 -4.10 8.60 21.86
CA ASN A 205 -3.77 8.34 20.45
C ASN A 205 -2.94 9.48 19.84
N LYS A 206 -2.90 9.60 18.50
CA LYS A 206 -2.22 10.67 17.75
C LYS A 206 -3.20 11.58 16.99
N LEU A 207 -4.48 11.56 17.37
CA LEU A 207 -5.52 12.33 16.71
C LEU A 207 -5.26 13.84 16.88
N GLN A 208 -5.09 14.53 15.76
CA GLN A 208 -5.06 15.99 15.75
C GLN A 208 -6.48 16.58 15.77
N LYS A 209 -7.46 15.86 15.20
CA LYS A 209 -8.87 16.29 15.15
C LYS A 209 -9.82 15.09 15.11
N LEU A 210 -11.08 15.35 15.44
CA LEU A 210 -12.19 14.41 15.27
C LEU A 210 -13.10 14.89 14.13
N PRO A 211 -13.59 13.97 13.27
CA PRO A 211 -14.58 14.33 12.25
C PRO A 211 -15.91 14.70 12.91
N PRO A 212 -16.63 15.74 12.43
CA PRO A 212 -18.00 15.97 12.85
C PRO A 212 -18.89 14.79 12.43
N ASP A 213 -19.69 14.27 13.35
CA ASP A 213 -20.71 13.24 13.08
C ASP A 213 -21.95 13.47 13.97
N PRO A 214 -23.19 13.28 13.47
CA PRO A 214 -24.41 13.40 14.26
C PRO A 214 -24.43 12.55 15.54
N LEU A 215 -23.69 11.45 15.56
CA LEU A 215 -23.54 10.58 16.73
C LEU A 215 -22.93 11.32 17.93
N PHE A 216 -21.98 12.22 17.71
CA PHE A 216 -21.34 12.98 18.78
C PHE A 216 -22.27 14.05 19.39
N GLN A 217 -23.33 14.46 18.69
CA GLN A 217 -24.39 15.30 19.28
C GLN A 217 -25.20 14.56 20.37
N ARG A 218 -25.03 13.24 20.52
CA ARG A 218 -25.61 12.44 21.62
C ARG A 218 -24.73 12.37 22.88
N ALA A 219 -23.48 12.87 22.78
CA ALA A 219 -22.50 12.88 23.87
C ALA A 219 -22.70 14.03 24.87
N GLN A 220 -23.43 15.07 24.47
CA GLN A 220 -23.72 16.23 25.32
C GLN A 220 -24.70 15.88 26.44
N VAL A 221 -24.54 16.51 27.60
CA VAL A 221 -25.53 16.50 28.68
C VAL A 221 -26.41 17.75 28.55
N LEU A 222 -27.70 17.55 28.27
CA LEU A 222 -28.68 18.63 28.16
C LEU A 222 -29.49 18.75 29.46
N ALA A 223 -29.29 19.87 30.16
CA ALA A 223 -30.11 20.28 31.30
C ALA A 223 -30.98 21.48 30.89
N THR A 224 -32.27 21.25 30.68
CA THR A 224 -33.26 22.32 30.42
C THR A 224 -34.26 22.37 31.57
N SER A 225 -34.35 23.52 32.24
CA SER A 225 -35.40 23.90 33.20
C SER A 225 -36.06 22.76 34.01
N GLY A 226 -35.24 22.00 34.74
CA GLY A 226 -35.71 20.95 35.66
C GLY A 226 -35.67 19.51 35.12
N ILE A 227 -35.29 19.28 33.87
CA ILE A 227 -35.06 17.94 33.30
C ILE A 227 -33.58 17.81 32.91
N ILE A 228 -32.88 16.88 33.55
CA ILE A 228 -31.52 16.46 33.16
C ILE A 228 -31.67 15.26 32.24
N SER A 229 -31.32 15.43 30.96
CA SER A 229 -31.22 14.32 30.01
C SER A 229 -29.83 13.69 30.11
N PRO A 230 -29.70 12.40 30.49
CA PRO A 230 -28.40 11.73 30.53
C PRO A 230 -27.83 11.59 29.12
N SER A 231 -26.49 11.64 28.99
CA SER A 231 -25.82 11.36 27.72
C SER A 231 -26.12 9.93 27.27
N THR A 232 -26.49 9.77 26.00
CA THR A 232 -26.79 8.44 25.41
C THR A 232 -25.59 7.86 24.68
N PHE A 233 -24.48 8.62 24.61
CA PHE A 233 -23.22 8.23 24.01
C PHE A 233 -22.04 8.66 24.89
N ALA A 234 -21.06 7.78 25.08
CA ALA A 234 -19.81 8.06 25.77
C ALA A 234 -18.66 8.23 24.75
N LEU A 235 -17.99 9.38 24.78
CA LEU A 235 -16.86 9.71 23.91
C LEU A 235 -15.64 10.10 24.74
N SER A 236 -14.57 9.30 24.73
CA SER A 236 -13.33 9.64 25.44
C SER A 236 -12.22 9.90 24.43
N PHE A 237 -11.61 11.09 24.47
CA PHE A 237 -10.60 11.54 23.50
C PHE A 237 -9.40 12.28 24.12
N GLY A 238 -9.25 12.22 25.46
CA GLY A 238 -8.10 12.78 26.17
C GLY A 238 -6.76 12.16 25.75
N GLY A 239 -5.65 12.78 26.13
CA GLY A 239 -4.31 12.30 25.79
C GLY A 239 -3.95 12.33 24.29
N ASN A 240 -4.74 12.98 23.45
CA ASN A 240 -4.46 13.20 22.03
C ASN A 240 -3.75 14.55 21.78
N PRO A 241 -2.87 14.65 20.76
CA PRO A 241 -2.17 15.88 20.40
C PRO A 241 -3.08 16.82 19.58
N LEU A 242 -4.15 17.32 20.19
CA LEU A 242 -5.20 18.08 19.50
C LEU A 242 -4.66 19.35 18.82
N HIS A 243 -5.14 19.58 17.61
CA HIS A 243 -4.91 20.77 16.80
C HIS A 243 -6.17 21.64 16.86
N CYS A 244 -6.15 22.60 17.78
CA CYS A 244 -7.30 23.37 18.23
C CYS A 244 -7.56 24.58 17.34
N ASN A 245 -7.88 24.31 16.08
CA ASN A 245 -8.35 25.28 15.11
C ASN A 245 -9.89 25.21 14.97
N CYS A 246 -10.46 25.93 14.00
CA CYS A 246 -11.91 25.93 13.75
C CYS A 246 -12.50 24.54 13.39
N GLU A 247 -11.71 23.54 12.98
CA GLU A 247 -12.21 22.18 12.73
C GLU A 247 -12.68 21.46 14.01
N LEU A 248 -12.24 21.92 15.19
CA LEU A 248 -12.69 21.41 16.49
C LEU A 248 -13.74 22.29 17.18
N LEU A 249 -14.14 23.42 16.58
CA LEU A 249 -15.14 24.33 17.15
C LEU A 249 -16.51 23.64 17.39
N TRP A 250 -16.90 22.69 16.53
CA TRP A 250 -18.12 21.90 16.73
C TRP A 250 -18.08 21.02 17.99
N LEU A 251 -16.90 20.48 18.32
CA LEU A 251 -16.66 19.65 19.49
C LEU A 251 -16.63 20.52 20.75
N ARG A 252 -15.98 21.69 20.65
CA ARG A 252 -15.93 22.67 21.73
C ARG A 252 -17.32 23.17 22.17
N ARG A 253 -18.29 23.19 21.26
CA ARG A 253 -19.70 23.58 21.52
C ARG A 253 -20.51 22.55 22.30
N LEU A 254 -19.99 21.34 22.54
CA LEU A 254 -20.69 20.33 23.33
C LEU A 254 -20.60 20.65 24.84
N SER A 255 -21.71 20.45 25.55
CA SER A 255 -21.75 20.49 27.03
C SER A 255 -21.30 19.14 27.59
N ARG A 256 -20.09 19.08 28.15
CA ARG A 256 -19.42 17.85 28.62
C ARG A 256 -18.66 18.08 29.93
N GLU A 257 -18.33 16.97 30.60
CA GLU A 257 -17.36 16.95 31.70
C GLU A 257 -15.93 17.13 31.14
N ASP A 258 -15.02 17.69 31.95
CA ASP A 258 -13.64 17.99 31.58
C ASP A 258 -12.74 16.78 31.89
N ASP A 259 -12.35 16.03 30.86
CA ASP A 259 -11.47 14.86 30.94
C ASP A 259 -9.98 15.26 30.79
N LEU A 260 -9.63 16.53 31.04
CA LEU A 260 -8.29 17.12 30.93
C LEU A 260 -7.69 17.06 29.51
N GLU A 261 -8.54 17.06 28.48
CA GLU A 261 -8.09 17.10 27.09
C GLU A 261 -7.29 18.38 26.84
N THR A 262 -6.17 18.29 26.12
CA THR A 262 -5.19 19.38 26.02
C THR A 262 -4.85 19.65 24.56
N CYS A 263 -4.79 20.93 24.19
CA CYS A 263 -4.36 21.35 22.86
C CYS A 263 -2.83 21.23 22.73
N ALA A 264 -2.34 20.54 21.71
CA ALA A 264 -0.92 20.50 21.37
C ALA A 264 -0.53 21.65 20.44
N SER A 265 -1.47 22.12 19.61
CA SER A 265 -1.27 23.18 18.63
C SER A 265 -2.59 23.94 18.36
N PRO A 266 -2.59 25.13 17.73
CA PRO A 266 -1.42 25.97 17.36
C PRO A 266 -0.62 26.42 18.60
N MET A 267 0.58 27.00 18.38
CA MET A 267 1.52 27.35 19.46
C MET A 267 0.90 28.25 20.55
N LEU A 268 -0.05 29.12 20.19
CA LEU A 268 -0.78 30.00 21.10
C LEU A 268 -1.65 29.23 22.12
N LEU A 269 -2.18 28.07 21.73
CA LEU A 269 -3.06 27.23 22.53
C LEU A 269 -2.35 26.00 23.13
N SER A 270 -1.06 25.81 22.81
CA SER A 270 -0.30 24.64 23.22
C SER A 270 -0.21 24.53 24.76
N GLY A 271 -0.59 23.38 25.30
CA GLY A 271 -0.62 23.12 26.74
C GLY A 271 -1.86 23.64 27.48
N ARG A 272 -2.81 24.31 26.80
CA ARG A 272 -4.10 24.71 27.41
C ARG A 272 -5.10 23.55 27.38
N TYR A 273 -5.91 23.43 28.44
CA TYR A 273 -7.04 22.49 28.48
C TYR A 273 -8.12 22.92 27.47
N PHE A 274 -8.59 21.97 26.67
CA PHE A 274 -9.50 22.17 25.54
C PHE A 274 -10.78 22.92 25.92
N TRP A 275 -11.45 22.50 27.00
CA TRP A 275 -12.69 23.12 27.48
C TRP A 275 -12.49 24.50 28.13
N SER A 276 -11.26 24.82 28.57
CA SER A 276 -10.90 26.14 29.14
C SER A 276 -10.73 27.24 28.10
N ILE A 277 -10.58 26.87 26.82
CA ILE A 277 -10.40 27.80 25.71
C ILE A 277 -11.80 28.30 25.28
N PRO A 278 -12.04 29.60 25.12
CA PRO A 278 -13.31 30.13 24.63
C PRO A 278 -13.47 29.86 23.12
N GLU A 279 -14.71 29.90 22.61
CA GLU A 279 -14.99 29.55 21.20
C GLU A 279 -14.27 30.45 20.19
N GLU A 280 -14.12 31.74 20.50
CA GLU A 280 -13.46 32.73 19.64
C GLU A 280 -11.94 32.51 19.46
N GLU A 281 -11.30 31.67 20.28
CA GLU A 281 -9.89 31.31 20.12
C GLU A 281 -9.68 30.13 19.13
N PHE A 282 -10.74 29.38 18.76
CA PHE A 282 -10.67 28.28 17.77
C PHE A 282 -10.73 28.82 16.33
N LEU A 283 -9.66 29.49 15.93
CA LEU A 283 -9.53 30.14 14.62
C LEU A 283 -8.96 29.19 13.55
N CYS A 284 -9.15 29.54 12.28
CA CYS A 284 -8.48 28.93 11.13
C CYS A 284 -7.90 30.06 10.25
N GLU A 285 -6.77 29.80 9.60
CA GLU A 285 -6.14 30.75 8.68
C GLU A 285 -6.49 30.41 7.22
N PRO A 286 -7.00 31.35 6.42
CA PRO A 286 -7.36 31.10 5.02
C PRO A 286 -6.11 30.77 4.18
N PRO A 287 -6.28 30.03 3.06
CA PRO A 287 -5.16 29.58 2.26
C PRO A 287 -4.41 30.74 1.60
N LEU A 288 -3.08 30.66 1.58
CA LEU A 288 -2.19 31.57 0.87
C LEU A 288 -1.28 30.78 -0.07
N ILE A 289 -1.42 30.99 -1.38
CA ILE A 289 -0.55 30.37 -2.40
C ILE A 289 0.84 31.04 -2.34
N THR A 290 1.82 30.35 -1.76
CA THR A 290 3.17 30.86 -1.51
C THR A 290 4.15 30.63 -2.65
N ARG A 291 3.97 29.57 -3.44
CA ARG A 291 4.83 29.26 -4.60
C ARG A 291 4.01 28.67 -5.73
N HIS A 292 4.13 29.24 -6.92
CA HIS A 292 3.50 28.72 -8.13
C HIS A 292 4.37 28.95 -9.37
N THR A 293 4.21 28.09 -10.38
CA THR A 293 4.67 28.38 -11.75
C THR A 293 3.81 29.50 -12.34
N HIS A 294 4.40 30.52 -12.96
CA HIS A 294 3.64 31.62 -13.58
C HIS A 294 3.33 31.30 -15.04
N GLU A 295 4.38 31.09 -15.84
CA GLU A 295 4.31 30.64 -17.24
C GLU A 295 5.21 29.41 -17.41
N LEU A 296 4.80 28.44 -18.21
CA LEU A 296 5.61 27.29 -18.59
C LEU A 296 5.53 27.03 -20.10
N ARG A 297 6.68 26.87 -20.76
CA ARG A 297 6.78 26.51 -22.18
C ARG A 297 7.41 25.13 -22.33
N VAL A 298 6.74 24.23 -23.03
CA VAL A 298 7.14 22.81 -23.15
C VAL A 298 6.97 22.36 -24.61
N LEU A 299 7.85 21.50 -25.12
CA LEU A 299 7.68 20.93 -26.46
C LEU A 299 6.58 19.86 -26.45
N GLU A 300 5.84 19.72 -27.55
CA GLU A 300 4.85 18.66 -27.72
C GLU A 300 5.46 17.26 -27.49
N GLY A 301 4.76 16.43 -26.72
CA GLY A 301 5.19 15.08 -26.34
C GLY A 301 6.12 15.00 -25.12
N GLN A 302 6.50 16.12 -24.51
CA GLN A 302 7.29 16.12 -23.26
C GLN A 302 6.39 16.14 -22.00
N ARG A 303 7.00 15.98 -20.83
CA ARG A 303 6.35 16.14 -19.52
C ARG A 303 6.33 17.61 -19.11
N ALA A 304 5.17 18.13 -18.73
CA ALA A 304 5.01 19.43 -18.09
C ALA A 304 4.68 19.24 -16.59
N ALA A 305 5.27 20.07 -15.73
CA ALA A 305 5.08 20.01 -14.28
C ALA A 305 4.66 21.39 -13.74
N LEU A 306 3.37 21.59 -13.53
CA LEU A 306 2.79 22.82 -12.97
C LEU A 306 2.84 22.71 -11.44
N ARG A 307 3.49 23.67 -10.78
CA ARG A 307 3.66 23.64 -9.32
C ARG A 307 2.71 24.63 -8.69
N CYS A 308 2.01 24.21 -7.64
CA CYS A 308 1.28 25.08 -6.74
C CYS A 308 1.51 24.60 -5.31
N LYS A 309 1.85 25.53 -4.42
CA LYS A 309 1.98 25.29 -2.98
C LYS A 309 1.33 26.43 -2.22
N ALA A 310 0.33 26.08 -1.41
CA ALA A 310 -0.24 26.99 -0.44
C ALA A 310 0.23 26.66 0.98
N ARG A 311 -0.15 27.53 1.92
CA ARG A 311 -0.11 27.33 3.37
C ARG A 311 -1.43 27.84 3.93
N GLY A 312 -1.79 27.39 5.13
CA GLY A 312 -2.97 27.83 5.87
C GLY A 312 -3.15 26.95 7.09
N ASP A 313 -4.12 27.29 7.94
CA ASP A 313 -4.51 26.48 9.09
C ASP A 313 -6.00 26.12 8.95
N PRO A 314 -6.37 24.85 8.72
CA PRO A 314 -5.50 23.71 8.46
C PRO A 314 -4.80 23.80 7.09
N GLU A 315 -3.77 22.98 6.88
CA GLU A 315 -3.05 22.87 5.60
C GLU A 315 -4.03 22.62 4.44
N PRO A 316 -4.03 23.46 3.39
CA PRO A 316 -5.08 23.47 2.38
C PRO A 316 -4.93 22.37 1.33
N ALA A 317 -6.07 21.82 0.90
CA ALA A 317 -6.14 20.90 -0.22
C ALA A 317 -5.88 21.64 -1.54
N ILE A 318 -5.08 21.05 -2.44
CA ILE A 318 -4.77 21.61 -3.75
C ILE A 318 -5.54 20.88 -4.84
N HIS A 319 -6.28 21.64 -5.63
CA HIS A 319 -7.00 21.17 -6.81
C HIS A 319 -6.60 21.98 -8.04
N TRP A 320 -6.77 21.38 -9.23
CA TRP A 320 -6.44 22.02 -10.50
C TRP A 320 -7.65 22.02 -11.43
N ILE A 321 -7.84 23.14 -12.12
CA ILE A 321 -8.86 23.31 -13.16
C ILE A 321 -8.15 23.52 -14.52
N SER A 322 -8.61 22.79 -15.54
CA SER A 322 -8.12 22.90 -16.92
C SER A 322 -8.60 24.18 -17.61
N PRO A 323 -8.02 24.58 -18.75
CA PRO A 323 -8.47 25.75 -19.52
C PRO A 323 -9.95 25.71 -19.93
N GLU A 324 -10.55 24.52 -20.02
CA GLU A 324 -11.98 24.29 -20.31
C GLU A 324 -12.88 24.30 -19.06
N GLY A 325 -12.36 24.69 -17.90
CA GLY A 325 -13.13 24.78 -16.64
C GLY A 325 -13.41 23.44 -15.95
N LYS A 326 -12.65 22.38 -16.26
CA LYS A 326 -12.86 21.03 -15.68
C LYS A 326 -11.86 20.73 -14.57
N LEU A 327 -12.34 20.13 -13.49
CA LEU A 327 -11.47 19.60 -12.43
C LEU A 327 -10.55 18.50 -12.99
N ILE A 328 -9.25 18.62 -12.72
CA ILE A 328 -8.24 17.64 -13.13
C ILE A 328 -8.03 16.62 -12.01
N SER A 329 -8.04 15.35 -12.37
CA SER A 329 -7.79 14.21 -11.48
C SER A 329 -6.71 13.28 -12.06
N ASN A 330 -6.36 12.25 -11.29
CA ASN A 330 -5.41 11.23 -11.71
C ASN A 330 -5.99 10.40 -12.87
N ALA A 331 -5.36 10.49 -14.03
CA ALA A 331 -5.78 9.86 -15.28
C ALA A 331 -4.56 9.40 -16.08
N THR A 332 -4.78 8.84 -17.27
CA THR A 332 -3.69 8.30 -18.13
C THR A 332 -2.66 9.31 -18.60
N ARG A 333 -3.00 10.61 -18.60
CA ARG A 333 -2.11 11.71 -19.04
C ARG A 333 -1.81 12.76 -17.95
N SER A 334 -2.53 12.75 -16.83
CA SER A 334 -2.42 13.75 -15.76
C SER A 334 -2.29 13.09 -14.38
N VAL A 335 -1.40 13.61 -13.55
CA VAL A 335 -1.22 13.17 -12.15
C VAL A 335 -1.13 14.41 -11.25
N VAL A 336 -2.00 14.48 -10.25
CA VAL A 336 -1.94 15.44 -9.15
C VAL A 336 -1.33 14.74 -7.94
N TYR A 337 -0.31 15.35 -7.34
CA TYR A 337 0.37 14.84 -6.15
C TYR A 337 -0.09 15.58 -4.89
N ASP A 338 0.03 14.93 -3.74
CA ASP A 338 -0.27 15.48 -2.41
C ASP A 338 0.51 16.78 -2.09
N ASN A 339 1.64 17.01 -2.78
CA ASN A 339 2.44 18.22 -2.66
C ASN A 339 1.93 19.43 -3.49
N GLY A 340 0.77 19.28 -4.15
CA GLY A 340 0.10 20.28 -4.98
C GLY A 340 0.57 20.39 -6.43
N THR A 341 1.56 19.59 -6.85
CA THR A 341 2.05 19.59 -8.25
C THR A 341 1.08 18.84 -9.17
N LEU A 342 0.84 19.39 -10.36
CA LEU A 342 0.18 18.70 -11.48
C LEU A 342 1.23 18.37 -12.54
N ASP A 343 1.44 17.07 -12.80
CA ASP A 343 2.17 16.60 -13.97
C ASP A 343 1.20 16.30 -15.14
N ILE A 344 1.55 16.79 -16.32
CA ILE A 344 1.00 16.31 -17.60
C ILE A 344 2.10 15.47 -18.24
N LEU A 345 1.91 14.15 -18.29
CA LEU A 345 2.95 13.18 -18.65
C LEU A 345 3.36 13.26 -20.13
N ILE A 346 2.37 13.54 -21.00
CA ILE A 346 2.54 13.70 -22.45
C ILE A 346 1.70 14.90 -22.88
N THR A 347 2.37 16.01 -23.16
CA THR A 347 1.73 17.25 -23.62
C THR A 347 1.30 17.16 -25.08
N THR A 348 0.15 17.73 -25.40
CA THR A 348 -0.36 17.93 -26.77
C THR A 348 -0.70 19.39 -26.98
N VAL A 349 -0.73 19.89 -28.23
CA VAL A 349 -1.08 21.30 -28.50
C VAL A 349 -2.41 21.74 -27.86
N LYS A 350 -3.38 20.81 -27.69
CA LYS A 350 -4.66 21.05 -27.01
C LYS A 350 -4.54 21.43 -25.53
N ASP A 351 -3.45 21.05 -24.88
CA ASP A 351 -3.22 21.36 -23.46
C ASP A 351 -2.70 22.80 -23.27
N THR A 352 -2.60 23.61 -24.34
CA THR A 352 -2.21 25.02 -24.28
C THR A 352 -3.35 25.86 -23.71
N GLY A 353 -3.09 26.59 -22.63
CA GLY A 353 -4.07 27.49 -22.00
C GLY A 353 -3.69 27.84 -20.56
N SER A 354 -4.60 28.53 -19.88
CA SER A 354 -4.44 28.91 -18.48
C SER A 354 -5.04 27.85 -17.56
N PHE A 355 -4.22 27.26 -16.70
CA PHE A 355 -4.62 26.31 -15.66
C PHE A 355 -4.79 27.04 -14.34
N THR A 356 -5.89 26.82 -13.63
CA THR A 356 -6.13 27.45 -12.33
C THR A 356 -5.81 26.45 -11.22
N CYS A 357 -4.82 26.77 -10.38
CA CYS A 357 -4.69 26.14 -9.07
C CYS A 357 -5.72 26.73 -8.11
N ILE A 358 -6.39 25.88 -7.35
CA ILE A 358 -7.25 26.25 -6.22
C ILE A 358 -6.69 25.59 -4.97
N ALA A 359 -6.41 26.40 -3.95
CA ALA A 359 -6.09 25.95 -2.61
C ALA A 359 -7.30 26.21 -1.71
N SER A 360 -7.82 25.20 -1.02
CA SER A 360 -9.03 25.32 -0.19
C SER A 360 -8.84 24.74 1.21
N ASN A 361 -9.40 25.43 2.21
CA ASN A 361 -9.55 24.94 3.58
C ASN A 361 -10.85 25.49 4.22
N PRO A 362 -11.21 25.11 5.46
CA PRO A 362 -12.42 25.59 6.13
C PRO A 362 -12.54 27.12 6.32
N ALA A 363 -11.43 27.88 6.26
CA ALA A 363 -11.46 29.34 6.35
C ALA A 363 -11.63 30.05 4.99
N GLY A 364 -11.44 29.35 3.87
CA GLY A 364 -11.71 29.89 2.55
C GLY A 364 -10.94 29.21 1.41
N GLU A 365 -10.92 29.89 0.26
CA GLU A 365 -10.24 29.44 -0.95
C GLU A 365 -9.34 30.54 -1.50
N ALA A 366 -8.20 30.15 -2.09
CA ALA A 366 -7.30 31.02 -2.82
C ALA A 366 -6.99 30.39 -4.18
N THR A 367 -6.94 31.20 -5.22
CA THR A 367 -6.76 30.74 -6.60
C THR A 367 -5.59 31.46 -7.25
N GLN A 368 -4.91 30.77 -8.18
CA GLN A 368 -3.85 31.35 -8.99
C GLN A 368 -3.76 30.66 -10.35
N THR A 369 -3.62 31.45 -11.40
CA THR A 369 -3.53 30.97 -12.79
C THR A 369 -2.09 30.71 -13.22
N VAL A 370 -1.92 29.74 -14.12
CA VAL A 370 -0.64 29.28 -14.67
C VAL A 370 -0.79 29.09 -16.16
N ASP A 371 -0.05 29.84 -16.97
CA ASP A 371 -0.14 29.76 -18.42
C ASP A 371 0.81 28.68 -18.98
N LEU A 372 0.25 27.67 -19.63
CA LEU A 372 0.99 26.58 -20.28
C LEU A 372 0.96 26.78 -21.80
N HIS A 373 2.14 26.85 -22.42
CA HIS A 373 2.28 26.94 -23.88
C HIS A 373 3.02 25.73 -24.44
N ILE A 374 2.35 24.98 -25.32
CA ILE A 374 2.94 23.81 -25.98
C ILE A 374 3.51 24.20 -27.34
N ILE A 375 4.84 24.10 -27.46
CA ILE A 375 5.59 24.39 -28.68
C ILE A 375 5.53 23.15 -29.58
N LYS A 376 4.88 23.27 -30.74
CA LYS A 376 4.76 22.18 -31.71
C LYS A 376 6.11 21.85 -32.35
N LEU A 377 6.41 20.55 -32.50
CA LEU A 377 7.59 20.10 -33.26
C LEU A 377 7.39 20.32 -34.78
N PRO A 378 8.37 20.87 -35.52
CA PRO A 378 8.25 21.01 -36.97
C PRO A 378 8.25 19.64 -37.66
N HIS A 379 7.21 19.38 -38.46
CA HIS A 379 7.18 18.20 -39.33
C HIS A 379 8.03 18.45 -40.57
N LEU A 380 9.14 17.72 -40.71
CA LEU A 380 9.90 17.68 -41.96
C LEU A 380 9.10 16.89 -43.01
N LEU A 381 8.52 17.61 -43.97
CA LEU A 381 7.93 17.02 -45.17
C LEU A 381 9.04 16.52 -46.09
N ASN A 382 9.24 15.20 -46.15
CA ASN A 382 10.07 14.58 -47.19
C ASN A 382 9.38 14.72 -48.55
N SER A 383 9.70 15.80 -49.27
CA SER A 383 9.39 15.92 -50.69
C SER A 383 10.48 15.21 -51.50
N THR A 384 10.28 13.93 -51.78
CA THR A 384 11.10 13.15 -52.72
C THR A 384 10.25 12.74 -53.92
N ASN A 385 9.93 13.71 -54.77
CA ASN A 385 9.50 13.41 -56.14
C ASN A 385 10.73 13.14 -57.01
N HIS A 386 10.65 12.07 -57.82
CA HIS A 386 11.63 11.58 -58.79
C HIS A 386 12.94 10.98 -58.23
N ILE A 387 13.01 9.65 -58.25
CA ILE A 387 13.96 8.87 -59.10
C ILE A 387 13.28 7.53 -59.40
N HIS A 388 13.53 6.97 -60.58
CA HIS A 388 12.86 5.79 -61.16
C HIS A 388 13.20 4.46 -60.47
N GLU A 389 12.21 3.56 -60.35
CA GLU A 389 12.43 2.12 -60.23
C GLU A 389 12.79 1.50 -61.61
N PRO A 390 13.70 0.52 -61.63
CA PRO A 390 13.75 -0.55 -62.63
C PRO A 390 13.27 -1.89 -62.04
N ASP A 391 12.54 -2.66 -62.85
CA ASP A 391 11.76 -3.84 -62.50
C ASP A 391 12.55 -5.18 -62.77
N PRO A 392 12.01 -6.42 -62.65
CA PRO A 392 12.64 -7.44 -61.79
C PRO A 392 13.19 -8.72 -62.48
N GLY A 393 13.93 -9.54 -61.71
CA GLY A 393 14.42 -10.88 -62.10
C GLY A 393 15.95 -10.95 -62.32
N SER A 394 16.65 -12.07 -62.17
CA SER A 394 16.25 -13.47 -61.92
C SER A 394 17.25 -14.17 -60.97
N SER A 395 16.78 -15.22 -60.30
CA SER A 395 17.62 -16.23 -59.64
C SER A 395 18.46 -17.00 -60.66
N ASP A 396 19.68 -17.41 -60.31
CA ASP A 396 20.24 -18.73 -60.65
C ASP A 396 21.53 -19.06 -59.86
N ILE A 397 21.75 -20.36 -59.59
CA ILE A 397 22.86 -20.91 -58.78
C ILE A 397 23.52 -22.07 -59.54
N SER A 398 24.85 -22.05 -59.72
CA SER A 398 25.73 -23.24 -59.89
C SER A 398 27.21 -22.80 -59.99
N THR A 399 28.13 -23.15 -59.08
CA THR A 399 28.82 -24.44 -58.80
C THR A 399 29.87 -24.91 -59.82
N SER A 400 31.13 -24.56 -59.49
CA SER A 400 32.35 -25.41 -59.54
C SER A 400 32.84 -26.07 -60.84
N THR A 401 34.12 -25.82 -61.17
CA THR A 401 35.04 -26.79 -61.80
C THR A 401 36.40 -26.78 -61.09
N LYS A 402 37.18 -27.86 -61.25
CA LYS A 402 38.33 -28.20 -60.41
C LYS A 402 39.43 -28.87 -61.26
N SER A 403 40.68 -28.46 -61.13
CA SER A 403 41.85 -29.21 -61.60
C SER A 403 43.09 -28.91 -60.74
N GLY A 404 43.92 -29.92 -60.51
CA GLY A 404 45.22 -29.83 -59.83
C GLY A 404 46.36 -30.24 -60.79
N SER A 405 47.62 -30.38 -60.37
CA SER A 405 48.15 -30.37 -58.99
C SER A 405 49.69 -30.23 -58.95
N ASN A 406 50.19 -29.87 -57.75
CA ASN A 406 51.60 -29.74 -57.30
C ASN A 406 52.26 -28.40 -57.67
N ALA A 407 53.14 -27.80 -56.86
CA ALA A 407 53.55 -27.95 -55.44
C ALA A 407 54.37 -26.68 -55.04
N SER A 408 54.64 -26.29 -53.78
CA SER A 408 54.30 -26.75 -52.42
C SER A 408 54.40 -25.56 -51.44
N SER A 409 53.70 -25.53 -50.30
CA SER A 409 52.29 -25.11 -50.21
C SER A 409 52.21 -23.97 -49.17
N SER A 410 51.67 -22.81 -49.55
CA SER A 410 51.89 -21.54 -48.83
C SER A 410 50.87 -21.19 -47.74
N ASN A 411 51.33 -20.39 -46.77
CA ASN A 411 50.54 -19.66 -45.77
C ASN A 411 49.48 -18.74 -46.40
N GLY A 412 48.43 -18.38 -45.65
CA GLY A 412 47.64 -17.17 -45.94
C GLY A 412 46.12 -17.25 -45.74
N ASP A 413 45.69 -17.23 -44.47
CA ASP A 413 44.52 -16.53 -43.89
C ASP A 413 43.08 -16.56 -44.47
N THR A 414 42.16 -16.54 -43.49
CA THR A 414 40.72 -16.16 -43.51
C THR A 414 39.67 -17.04 -44.22
N LYS A 415 38.69 -17.52 -43.43
CA LYS A 415 37.30 -17.66 -43.88
C LYS A 415 36.26 -17.43 -42.77
N VAL A 416 35.35 -16.49 -43.05
CA VAL A 416 33.98 -16.32 -42.50
C VAL A 416 33.82 -15.99 -41.01
N SER A 417 33.71 -14.68 -40.73
CA SER A 417 33.00 -14.17 -39.54
C SER A 417 31.49 -14.40 -39.68
N GLN A 418 30.83 -14.69 -38.55
CA GLN A 418 29.37 -14.60 -38.44
C GLN A 418 28.94 -13.12 -38.46
N ASP A 419 27.76 -12.83 -39.02
CA ASP A 419 27.13 -11.50 -38.92
C ASP A 419 26.76 -11.16 -37.47
N LYS A 420 27.53 -10.27 -36.85
CA LYS A 420 27.21 -9.72 -35.53
C LYS A 420 26.02 -8.76 -35.64
N LYS A 421 24.89 -9.12 -35.02
CA LYS A 421 23.63 -8.33 -35.06
C LYS A 421 23.70 -7.00 -34.30
N VAL A 422 24.59 -6.91 -33.33
CA VAL A 422 24.93 -5.71 -32.55
C VAL A 422 26.42 -5.46 -32.79
N VAL A 423 26.76 -4.24 -33.21
CA VAL A 423 28.11 -3.86 -33.59
C VAL A 423 28.42 -2.49 -32.95
N VAL A 424 29.63 -2.34 -32.43
CA VAL A 424 30.14 -1.02 -32.05
C VAL A 424 30.63 -0.32 -33.32
N ALA A 425 30.08 0.85 -33.61
CA ALA A 425 30.44 1.63 -34.79
C ALA A 425 31.62 2.57 -34.53
N GLU A 426 31.74 3.06 -33.30
CA GLU A 426 32.80 3.97 -32.86
C GLU A 426 32.90 3.90 -31.33
N ALA A 427 34.10 3.98 -30.78
CA ALA A 427 34.35 4.04 -29.34
C ALA A 427 35.51 4.99 -29.06
N THR A 428 35.39 5.77 -27.99
CA THR A 428 36.41 6.72 -27.50
C THR A 428 36.88 6.29 -26.11
N SER A 429 37.61 7.15 -25.40
CA SER A 429 37.95 6.91 -23.99
C SER A 429 36.74 6.98 -23.03
N SER A 430 35.65 7.64 -23.40
CA SER A 430 34.49 7.89 -22.51
C SER A 430 33.10 7.64 -23.11
N THR A 431 33.01 7.32 -24.41
CA THR A 431 31.75 7.05 -25.10
C THR A 431 31.86 5.87 -26.07
N ALA A 432 30.73 5.25 -26.41
CA ALA A 432 30.65 4.24 -27.47
C ALA A 432 29.32 4.30 -28.22
N LEU A 433 29.39 4.40 -29.56
CA LEU A 433 28.23 4.40 -30.44
C LEU A 433 27.96 2.98 -30.95
N LEU A 434 26.80 2.45 -30.60
CA LEU A 434 26.31 1.14 -31.00
C LEU A 434 25.39 1.28 -32.21
N LYS A 435 25.48 0.33 -33.14
CA LYS A 435 24.52 0.11 -34.22
C LYS A 435 24.05 -1.34 -34.16
N PHE A 436 22.73 -1.54 -34.17
CA PHE A 436 22.15 -2.88 -34.23
C PHE A 436 21.07 -2.91 -35.31
N ASN A 437 21.21 -3.82 -36.28
CA ASN A 437 20.28 -3.93 -37.39
C ASN A 437 19.42 -5.19 -37.22
N PHE A 438 18.29 -5.03 -36.53
CA PHE A 438 17.40 -6.15 -36.24
C PHE A 438 16.43 -6.40 -37.40
N GLN A 439 16.80 -7.32 -38.30
CA GLN A 439 16.04 -7.64 -39.52
C GLN A 439 14.90 -8.67 -39.34
N ARG A 440 14.70 -9.23 -38.14
CA ARG A 440 13.55 -10.14 -37.89
C ARG A 440 12.37 -9.35 -37.34
N ASN A 441 11.21 -9.41 -37.97
CA ASN A 441 9.99 -8.89 -37.36
C ASN A 441 9.65 -9.70 -36.08
N ILE A 442 9.83 -9.08 -34.92
CA ILE A 442 9.10 -9.45 -33.70
C ILE A 442 7.83 -8.58 -33.71
N PRO A 443 6.62 -9.16 -33.77
CA PRO A 443 5.39 -8.40 -33.58
C PRO A 443 5.35 -7.77 -32.18
N GLY A 444 4.87 -6.53 -32.08
CA GLY A 444 4.58 -5.92 -30.78
C GLY A 444 5.79 -5.52 -29.92
N ILE A 445 6.98 -5.23 -30.50
CA ILE A 445 8.09 -4.64 -29.72
C ILE A 445 7.63 -3.28 -29.14
N ARG A 446 7.60 -3.18 -27.81
CA ARG A 446 7.30 -1.93 -27.09
C ARG A 446 8.54 -1.06 -26.92
N MET A 447 9.70 -1.68 -26.69
CA MET A 447 10.98 -1.00 -26.41
C MET A 447 12.15 -1.99 -26.48
N PHE A 448 13.39 -1.50 -26.57
CA PHE A 448 14.58 -2.30 -26.28
C PHE A 448 15.15 -1.93 -24.91
N GLN A 449 15.76 -2.91 -24.25
CA GLN A 449 16.59 -2.75 -23.07
C GLN A 449 18.03 -3.04 -23.46
N ILE A 450 18.94 -2.10 -23.20
CA ILE A 450 20.38 -2.28 -23.33
C ILE A 450 20.94 -2.52 -21.94
N GLN A 451 21.76 -3.56 -21.77
CA GLN A 451 22.45 -3.90 -20.53
C GLN A 451 23.95 -3.94 -20.80
N TYR A 452 24.76 -3.37 -19.90
CA TYR A 452 26.22 -3.48 -19.96
C TYR A 452 26.87 -3.46 -18.59
N ASN A 453 28.01 -4.13 -18.46
CA ASN A 453 28.92 -4.08 -17.31
C ASN A 453 30.36 -3.92 -17.79
N GLY A 454 31.24 -3.39 -16.93
CA GLY A 454 32.66 -3.20 -17.22
C GLY A 454 33.54 -4.14 -16.40
N THR A 455 34.75 -4.45 -16.87
CA THR A 455 35.68 -5.37 -16.16
C THR A 455 36.11 -4.91 -14.77
N TYR A 456 35.92 -3.64 -14.42
CA TYR A 456 36.25 -3.06 -13.11
C TYR A 456 35.00 -2.63 -12.32
N ASP A 457 33.80 -2.90 -12.84
CA ASP A 457 32.54 -2.44 -12.27
C ASP A 457 31.51 -3.59 -12.29
N ASP A 458 31.32 -4.21 -11.13
CA ASP A 458 30.36 -5.31 -10.91
C ASP A 458 28.88 -4.84 -11.04
N SER A 459 28.62 -3.55 -11.30
CA SER A 459 27.27 -3.05 -11.51
C SER A 459 26.78 -3.23 -12.96
N LEU A 460 25.65 -3.95 -13.11
CA LEU A 460 24.99 -4.12 -14.41
C LEU A 460 24.10 -2.90 -14.70
N VAL A 461 24.57 -2.02 -15.58
CA VAL A 461 23.82 -0.82 -15.99
C VAL A 461 22.82 -1.18 -17.08
N TYR A 462 21.55 -0.83 -16.89
CA TYR A 462 20.50 -0.99 -17.91
C TYR A 462 19.90 0.35 -18.35
N ARG A 463 19.56 0.46 -19.63
CA ARG A 463 18.89 1.63 -20.22
C ARG A 463 17.80 1.21 -21.21
N MET A 464 16.72 1.96 -21.21
CA MET A 464 15.55 1.73 -22.05
C MET A 464 15.56 2.64 -23.27
N ILE A 465 15.31 2.10 -24.47
CA ILE A 465 15.27 2.89 -25.71
C ILE A 465 14.01 2.58 -26.55
N PRO A 466 13.52 3.55 -27.34
CA PRO A 466 12.37 3.35 -28.22
C PRO A 466 12.56 2.20 -29.23
N PRO A 467 11.48 1.52 -29.65
CA PRO A 467 11.55 0.40 -30.60
C PRO A 467 11.93 0.84 -32.03
N THR A 468 11.89 2.15 -32.31
CA THR A 468 12.35 2.75 -33.57
C THR A 468 13.86 3.02 -33.61
N SER A 469 14.55 2.96 -32.47
CA SER A 469 15.99 3.21 -32.38
C SER A 469 16.79 2.05 -32.99
N LYS A 470 17.69 2.36 -33.93
CA LYS A 470 18.68 1.42 -34.52
C LYS A 470 20.11 1.66 -34.02
N THR A 471 20.29 2.74 -33.25
CA THR A 471 21.58 3.18 -32.73
C THR A 471 21.42 3.63 -31.27
N PHE A 472 22.49 3.52 -30.49
CA PHE A 472 22.51 4.01 -29.12
C PHE A 472 23.91 4.49 -28.75
N LEU A 473 24.01 5.64 -28.08
CA LEU A 473 25.26 6.19 -27.58
C LEU A 473 25.37 5.92 -26.08
N VAL A 474 26.39 5.15 -25.69
CA VAL A 474 26.79 4.97 -24.29
C VAL A 474 27.76 6.10 -23.92
N ASN A 475 27.54 6.75 -22.78
CA ASN A 475 28.34 7.86 -22.27
C ASN A 475 28.85 7.54 -20.86
N ASN A 476 29.88 8.26 -20.42
CA ASN A 476 30.51 8.12 -19.10
C ASN A 476 31.14 6.75 -18.88
N LEU A 477 31.71 6.16 -19.93
CA LEU A 477 32.54 4.97 -19.83
C LEU A 477 33.90 5.32 -19.22
N ALA A 478 34.52 4.35 -18.54
CA ALA A 478 35.90 4.47 -18.08
C ALA A 478 36.87 4.15 -19.22
N ALA A 479 37.96 4.91 -19.34
CA ALA A 479 39.01 4.68 -20.34
C ALA A 479 39.72 3.33 -20.13
N GLY A 480 40.18 2.70 -21.21
CA GLY A 480 40.91 1.43 -21.18
C GLY A 480 40.17 0.25 -20.52
N THR A 481 38.84 0.28 -20.47
CA THR A 481 37.99 -0.72 -19.82
C THR A 481 37.28 -1.58 -20.86
N VAL A 482 37.20 -2.88 -20.62
CA VAL A 482 36.43 -3.80 -21.48
C VAL A 482 34.98 -3.84 -20.98
N TYR A 483 34.04 -3.71 -21.90
CA TYR A 483 32.60 -3.73 -21.64
C TYR A 483 31.92 -4.86 -22.41
N ASP A 484 31.14 -5.66 -21.70
CA ASP A 484 30.20 -6.60 -22.30
C ASP A 484 28.81 -5.94 -22.37
N LEU A 485 28.20 -5.96 -23.55
CA LEU A 485 26.93 -5.28 -23.80
C LEU A 485 25.94 -6.18 -24.53
N CYS A 486 24.71 -6.26 -24.02
CA CYS A 486 23.60 -6.98 -24.62
C CYS A 486 22.41 -6.05 -24.92
N VAL A 487 21.75 -6.28 -26.06
CA VAL A 487 20.49 -5.64 -26.43
C VAL A 487 19.38 -6.68 -26.35
N LEU A 488 18.29 -6.36 -25.66
CA LEU A 488 17.09 -7.18 -25.52
C LEU A 488 15.87 -6.43 -26.08
N ALA A 489 15.02 -7.12 -26.84
CA ALA A 489 13.71 -6.62 -27.24
C ALA A 489 12.67 -6.99 -26.19
N ILE A 490 11.88 -6.01 -25.75
CA ILE A 490 10.69 -6.23 -24.92
C ILE A 490 9.46 -6.09 -25.82
N TYR A 491 8.64 -7.14 -25.85
CA TYR A 491 7.51 -7.24 -26.75
C TYR A 491 6.32 -7.93 -26.07
N ASP A 492 5.11 -7.67 -26.55
CA ASP A 492 3.95 -8.45 -26.14
C ASP A 492 3.95 -9.79 -26.87
N ASP A 493 3.78 -10.89 -26.15
CA ASP A 493 3.82 -12.23 -26.73
C ASP A 493 2.71 -12.53 -27.76
N GLY A 494 1.69 -11.67 -27.82
CA GLY A 494 0.52 -11.77 -28.70
C GLY A 494 -0.48 -12.87 -28.33
N ILE A 495 -0.24 -13.60 -27.24
CA ILE A 495 -1.03 -14.79 -26.83
C ILE A 495 -1.62 -14.60 -25.43
N THR A 496 -0.84 -14.05 -24.49
CA THR A 496 -1.25 -13.81 -23.11
C THR A 496 -1.32 -12.33 -22.74
N SER A 497 -0.89 -11.44 -23.65
CA SER A 497 -0.70 -9.98 -23.44
C SER A 497 0.26 -9.62 -22.31
N LEU A 498 1.06 -10.58 -21.85
CA LEU A 498 2.17 -10.37 -20.92
C LEU A 498 3.43 -9.95 -21.70
N THR A 499 4.27 -9.15 -21.03
CA THR A 499 5.54 -8.66 -21.58
C THR A 499 6.60 -9.77 -21.59
N ALA A 500 7.06 -10.15 -22.78
CA ALA A 500 8.15 -11.08 -22.99
C ALA A 500 9.45 -10.36 -23.37
N THR A 501 10.60 -10.97 -23.09
CA THR A 501 11.93 -10.44 -23.44
C THR A 501 12.70 -11.42 -24.33
N ARG A 502 13.46 -10.90 -25.30
CA ARG A 502 14.29 -11.70 -26.21
C ARG A 502 15.60 -11.00 -26.53
N VAL A 503 16.73 -11.70 -26.40
CA VAL A 503 18.05 -11.17 -26.77
C VAL A 503 18.11 -10.92 -28.28
N VAL A 504 18.43 -9.69 -28.66
CA VAL A 504 18.68 -9.24 -30.05
C VAL A 504 20.10 -9.61 -30.47
N GLY A 505 21.06 -9.40 -29.57
CA GLY A 505 22.46 -9.79 -29.68
C GLY A 505 23.30 -9.16 -28.57
N CYS A 506 24.54 -9.60 -28.45
CA CYS A 506 25.52 -9.01 -27.54
C CYS A 506 26.84 -8.74 -28.28
N THR A 507 27.62 -7.77 -27.80
CA THR A 507 28.97 -7.46 -28.27
C THR A 507 29.85 -7.08 -27.10
N GLN A 508 31.10 -7.49 -27.15
CA GLN A 508 32.17 -6.99 -26.29
C GLN A 508 32.92 -5.87 -27.02
N PHE A 509 33.39 -4.87 -26.30
CA PHE A 509 34.28 -3.82 -26.84
C PHE A 509 35.17 -3.23 -25.74
N THR A 510 36.18 -2.47 -26.14
CA THR A 510 37.13 -1.81 -25.23
C THR A 510 37.15 -0.32 -25.53
N THR A 511 37.13 0.53 -24.50
CA THR A 511 37.34 1.98 -24.65
C THR A 511 38.81 2.30 -24.87
N GLU A 512 39.08 3.43 -25.54
CA GLU A 512 40.44 3.89 -25.78
C GLU A 512 41.15 4.27 -24.46
N GLN A 513 42.48 4.18 -24.43
CA GLN A 513 43.28 4.62 -23.27
C GLN A 513 43.56 6.12 -23.35
N ASP A 514 43.09 6.88 -22.36
CA ASP A 514 43.44 8.30 -22.21
C ASP A 514 44.89 8.45 -21.68
N TYR A 515 45.84 8.67 -22.60
CA TYR A 515 47.19 9.12 -22.25
C TYR A 515 47.21 10.63 -22.00
N VAL A 516 46.56 11.09 -20.93
CA VAL A 516 46.55 12.51 -20.54
C VAL A 516 47.35 12.76 -19.27
N ARG A 517 48.56 13.26 -19.52
CA ARG A 517 49.48 13.95 -18.61
C ARG A 517 48.73 14.87 -17.63
N CYS A 518 49.02 14.79 -16.34
CA CYS A 518 48.29 15.51 -15.29
C CYS A 518 48.12 17.02 -15.57
N HIS A 519 46.87 17.49 -15.54
CA HIS A 519 46.55 18.91 -15.40
C HIS A 519 45.50 19.16 -14.31
N PHE A 520 45.59 20.35 -13.72
CA PHE A 520 45.03 20.69 -12.41
C PHE A 520 43.50 20.64 -12.36
N MET A 521 42.96 19.92 -11.36
CA MET A 521 41.62 20.15 -10.84
C MET A 521 41.71 21.10 -9.64
N GLN A 522 41.29 22.35 -9.80
CA GLN A 522 41.14 23.29 -8.69
C GLN A 522 39.68 23.76 -8.57
N SER A 523 38.94 23.02 -7.76
CA SER A 523 37.76 23.42 -6.97
C SER A 523 36.76 24.44 -7.54
N GLN A 524 35.51 24.01 -7.69
CA GLN A 524 34.42 24.74 -7.03
C GLN A 524 33.67 23.81 -6.07
N PHE A 525 33.42 24.36 -4.88
CA PHE A 525 32.82 23.70 -3.72
C PHE A 525 31.29 23.89 -3.74
N LEU A 526 30.57 22.92 -3.16
CA LEU A 526 29.23 22.95 -2.53
C LEU A 526 28.62 21.54 -2.73
N GLY A 527 28.47 20.65 -1.76
CA GLY A 527 28.59 20.79 -0.30
C GLY A 527 27.30 20.29 0.36
N GLY A 528 27.27 19.03 0.80
CA GLY A 528 26.12 18.45 1.51
C GLY A 528 26.00 16.93 1.36
N THR A 529 26.15 16.21 2.47
CA THR A 529 25.80 14.78 2.63
C THR A 529 25.02 14.59 3.95
N MET A 530 24.19 13.54 3.96
CA MET A 530 23.22 13.14 5.00
C MET A 530 21.93 13.96 5.03
#